data_AF-A0A1T4LR72-F1
#
_entry.id   AF-A0A1T4LR72-F1
#
_cell.length_a   1.000
_cell.length_b   1.000
_cell.length_c   1.000
_cell.angle_alpha   90.00
_cell.angle_beta   90.00
_cell.angle_gamma   90.00
#
_symmetry.space_group_name_H-M   'P 1'
#
loop_
_entity.id
_entity.type
_entity.pdbx_description
1 polymer ?
#
loop_
_entity_poly.entity_id
_entity_poly.type
_entity_poly.pdbx_seq_one_letter_code
_entity_poly.pdbx_strand_id
1 'polypeptide(L)'
;MIVRKILQIINELREYGYPVCTDEVCDFLQALTIIPSTEWNLKDLLYITLVKDDIQAKILETILFYKSSELPVGNIVGDREFTSSEYGQPEAFKEKLFQYIVLGDMNSLKRIISKSLDYISEKNLNLSYEEFNKKIKVFLEWKITENKLLKTEDPQLIINLESAREIFENEVKKFWYNKLSIENKKDFIKENMLVNKDLGSLDTKEQMVIEQHIQKLTRYLAMKKSRRWIRAKSGLFDFKKTFSTSIRHNFLPYHLYYKKPKITKTNLYVLCDISGSVSPYALFLLQLVQGIYNVFKNVKAFVFVDQVAEISHLLAQERMSKELITELFNSQASISGFSNYALVGQQICNLLSDHHYFHSILIVIGDCRTNYQPAGIQYWRGLCSKFNKTIFLNPEPIERWNQDDSQVKDFMPLFHYFFECRNINQLEKIISFLL
;
A
#
# COMPACT_ATOMS: atom_id res chain seq x y z
N MET A 1 1.71 -41.13 -8.92
CA MET A 1 1.97 -40.22 -7.77
C MET A 1 1.54 -38.78 -8.05
N ILE A 2 1.81 -38.25 -9.24
CA ILE A 2 1.49 -36.87 -9.66
C ILE A 2 -0.04 -36.61 -9.70
N VAL A 3 -0.83 -37.48 -10.33
CA VAL A 3 -2.30 -37.34 -10.43
C VAL A 3 -2.98 -37.22 -9.06
N ARG A 4 -2.57 -38.00 -8.05
CA ARG A 4 -3.13 -37.93 -6.70
C ARG A 4 -2.82 -36.59 -6.00
N LYS A 5 -1.59 -36.09 -6.13
CA LYS A 5 -1.21 -34.77 -5.59
C LYS A 5 -2.02 -33.65 -6.25
N ILE A 6 -2.33 -33.77 -7.55
CA ILE A 6 -3.06 -32.73 -8.25
C ILE A 6 -4.57 -32.78 -7.96
N LEU A 7 -5.16 -33.96 -7.85
CA LEU A 7 -6.55 -34.07 -7.37
C LEU A 7 -6.71 -33.54 -5.94
N GLN A 8 -5.67 -33.68 -5.10
CA GLN A 8 -5.64 -33.04 -3.78
C GLN A 8 -5.62 -31.52 -3.91
N ILE A 9 -4.79 -30.94 -4.79
CA ILE A 9 -4.79 -29.49 -5.06
C ILE A 9 -6.17 -29.02 -5.55
N ILE A 10 -6.81 -29.76 -6.44
CA ILE A 10 -8.15 -29.43 -6.96
C ILE A 10 -9.22 -29.48 -5.87
N ASN A 11 -9.18 -30.48 -4.99
CA ASN A 11 -10.10 -30.56 -3.85
C ASN A 11 -9.85 -29.42 -2.86
N GLU A 12 -8.59 -29.09 -2.60
CA GLU A 12 -8.23 -27.93 -1.79
C GLU A 12 -8.74 -26.62 -2.43
N LEU A 13 -8.60 -26.44 -3.76
CA LEU A 13 -9.17 -25.30 -4.49
C LEU A 13 -10.68 -25.18 -4.25
N ARG A 14 -11.43 -26.29 -4.33
CA ARG A 14 -12.86 -26.34 -4.01
C ARG A 14 -13.14 -25.95 -2.57
N GLU A 15 -12.36 -26.44 -1.61
CA GLU A 15 -12.50 -26.07 -0.21
C GLU A 15 -12.24 -24.58 0.03
N TYR A 16 -11.30 -23.98 -0.71
CA TYR A 16 -11.04 -22.53 -0.69
C TYR A 16 -12.10 -21.69 -1.43
N GLY A 17 -13.15 -22.32 -1.97
CA GLY A 17 -14.27 -21.64 -2.64
C GLY A 17 -14.03 -21.37 -4.12
N TYR A 18 -13.00 -21.96 -4.73
CA TYR A 18 -12.84 -21.96 -6.18
C TYR A 18 -13.80 -22.98 -6.78
N PRO A 19 -14.77 -22.57 -7.61
CA PRO A 19 -15.69 -23.51 -8.25
C PRO A 19 -14.92 -24.33 -9.30
N VAL A 20 -14.65 -25.61 -9.00
CA VAL A 20 -14.10 -26.55 -9.99
C VAL A 20 -15.16 -27.59 -10.35
N CYS A 21 -15.67 -27.58 -11.57
CA CYS A 21 -16.60 -28.58 -12.09
C CYS A 21 -15.89 -29.92 -12.40
N THR A 22 -16.64 -31.02 -12.50
CA THR A 22 -16.06 -32.32 -12.88
C THR A 22 -15.46 -32.33 -14.28
N ASP A 23 -16.07 -31.59 -15.22
CA ASP A 23 -15.60 -31.52 -16.60
C ASP A 23 -14.22 -30.85 -16.70
N GLU A 24 -13.98 -29.77 -15.94
CA GLU A 24 -12.69 -29.09 -15.88
C GLU A 24 -11.58 -30.00 -15.31
N VAL A 25 -11.93 -30.90 -14.39
CA VAL A 25 -10.99 -31.92 -13.90
C VAL A 25 -10.69 -32.94 -14.99
N CYS A 26 -11.70 -33.34 -15.77
CA CYS A 26 -11.51 -34.24 -16.91
C CYS A 26 -10.62 -33.59 -17.98
N ASP A 27 -10.87 -32.33 -18.34
CA ASP A 27 -10.07 -31.56 -19.30
C ASP A 27 -8.61 -31.45 -18.84
N PHE A 28 -8.39 -31.16 -17.55
CA PHE A 28 -7.06 -31.14 -16.95
C PHE A 28 -6.36 -32.50 -17.03
N LEU A 29 -7.06 -33.59 -16.70
CA LEU A 29 -6.51 -34.94 -16.77
C LEU A 29 -6.20 -35.35 -18.21
N GLN A 30 -7.02 -34.95 -19.18
CA GLN A 30 -6.75 -35.15 -20.60
C GLN A 30 -5.51 -34.35 -21.03
N ALA A 31 -5.41 -33.08 -20.65
CA ALA A 31 -4.24 -32.25 -20.97
C ALA A 31 -2.93 -32.86 -20.43
N LEU A 32 -2.95 -33.46 -19.23
CA LEU A 32 -1.82 -34.20 -18.67
C LEU A 32 -1.42 -35.45 -19.47
N THR A 33 -2.35 -36.07 -20.22
CA THR A 33 -2.02 -37.21 -21.10
C THR A 33 -1.42 -36.77 -22.43
N ILE A 34 -1.69 -35.54 -22.86
CA ILE A 34 -1.25 -34.99 -24.14
C ILE A 34 0.14 -34.35 -24.00
N ILE A 35 0.39 -33.62 -22.90
CA ILE A 35 1.64 -32.88 -22.72
C ILE A 35 2.69 -33.74 -21.99
N PRO A 36 3.87 -33.97 -22.57
CA PRO A 36 4.95 -34.72 -21.93
C PRO A 36 5.38 -34.11 -20.59
N SER A 37 5.68 -34.94 -19.60
CA SER A 37 6.11 -34.53 -18.24
C SER A 37 7.34 -33.63 -18.14
N THR A 38 8.07 -33.48 -19.25
CA THR A 38 9.26 -32.64 -19.38
C THR A 38 8.96 -31.21 -19.85
N GLU A 39 7.75 -30.94 -20.35
CA GLU A 39 7.41 -29.69 -21.03
C GLU A 39 6.27 -28.90 -20.36
N TRP A 40 5.52 -29.49 -19.44
CA TRP A 40 4.42 -28.78 -18.78
C TRP A 40 4.81 -28.17 -17.43
N ASN A 41 4.33 -26.94 -17.19
CA ASN A 41 4.27 -26.32 -15.89
C ASN A 41 2.88 -26.52 -15.28
N LEU A 42 2.81 -27.01 -14.03
CA LEU A 42 1.53 -27.25 -13.35
C LEU A 42 0.67 -26.00 -13.28
N LYS A 43 1.29 -24.83 -13.08
CA LYS A 43 0.60 -23.54 -13.05
C LYS A 43 -0.12 -23.30 -14.39
N ASP A 44 0.57 -23.50 -15.49
CA ASP A 44 0.07 -23.19 -16.83
C ASP A 44 -1.06 -24.14 -17.23
N LEU A 45 -0.92 -25.43 -16.91
CA LEU A 45 -1.99 -26.40 -17.12
C LEU A 45 -3.25 -26.09 -16.31
N LEU A 46 -3.11 -25.78 -15.01
CA LEU A 46 -4.24 -25.39 -14.18
C LEU A 46 -4.89 -24.10 -14.71
N TYR A 47 -4.08 -23.17 -15.20
CA TYR A 47 -4.57 -21.93 -15.78
C TYR A 47 -5.39 -22.19 -17.04
N ILE A 48 -4.90 -23.02 -17.96
CA ILE A 48 -5.57 -23.33 -19.23
C ILE A 48 -6.88 -24.09 -19.01
N THR A 49 -6.95 -24.99 -18.02
CA THR A 49 -8.10 -25.89 -17.86
C THR A 49 -9.13 -25.41 -16.86
N LEU A 50 -8.72 -24.67 -15.83
CA LEU A 50 -9.62 -24.30 -14.72
C LEU A 50 -10.09 -22.85 -14.79
N VAL A 51 -9.39 -21.96 -15.49
CA VAL A 51 -9.70 -20.51 -15.47
C VAL A 51 -10.67 -20.16 -16.59
N LYS A 52 -11.85 -19.66 -16.22
CA LYS A 52 -12.87 -19.20 -17.17
C LYS A 52 -12.96 -17.69 -17.30
N ASP A 53 -12.51 -16.97 -16.28
CA ASP A 53 -12.57 -15.52 -16.21
C ASP A 53 -11.39 -14.95 -15.40
N ASP A 54 -11.19 -13.63 -15.50
CA ASP A 54 -10.10 -12.92 -14.82
C ASP A 54 -10.20 -12.97 -13.28
N ILE A 55 -11.38 -13.23 -12.72
CA ILE A 55 -11.57 -13.33 -11.28
C ILE A 55 -11.02 -14.68 -10.81
N GLN A 56 -11.39 -15.76 -11.49
CA GLN A 56 -10.87 -17.10 -11.28
C GLN A 56 -9.36 -17.14 -11.47
N ALA A 57 -8.84 -16.48 -12.51
CA ALA A 57 -7.40 -16.35 -12.72
C ALA A 57 -6.70 -15.82 -11.46
N LYS A 58 -7.17 -14.68 -10.93
CA LYS A 58 -6.61 -14.05 -9.74
C LYS A 58 -6.75 -14.91 -8.49
N ILE A 59 -7.86 -15.62 -8.35
CA ILE A 59 -8.08 -16.54 -7.22
C ILE A 59 -7.06 -17.68 -7.25
N LEU A 60 -6.94 -18.33 -8.41
CA LEU A 60 -6.00 -19.42 -8.62
C LEU A 60 -4.56 -18.96 -8.39
N GLU A 61 -4.15 -17.82 -8.94
CA GLU A 61 -2.81 -17.27 -8.74
C GLU A 61 -2.50 -16.98 -7.27
N THR A 62 -3.46 -16.42 -6.53
CA THR A 62 -3.29 -16.16 -5.10
C THR A 62 -3.11 -17.46 -4.33
N ILE A 63 -3.94 -18.48 -4.59
CA ILE A 63 -3.83 -19.77 -3.91
C ILE A 63 -2.50 -20.45 -4.25
N LEU A 64 -2.12 -20.47 -5.54
CA LEU A 64 -0.85 -21.04 -6.00
C LEU A 64 0.35 -20.28 -5.44
N PHE A 65 0.26 -18.96 -5.26
CA PHE A 65 1.31 -18.17 -4.61
C PHE A 65 1.60 -18.68 -3.21
N TYR A 66 0.56 -18.89 -2.38
CA TYR A 66 0.70 -19.41 -1.03
C TYR A 66 1.13 -20.88 -0.99
N LYS A 67 0.70 -21.67 -1.98
CA LYS A 67 1.00 -23.11 -2.10
C LYS A 67 2.28 -23.44 -2.87
N SER A 68 2.98 -22.44 -3.40
CA SER A 68 4.14 -22.62 -4.30
C SER A 68 5.26 -23.52 -3.75
N SER A 69 5.40 -23.64 -2.43
CA SER A 69 6.35 -24.55 -1.77
C SER A 69 5.90 -26.02 -1.72
N GLU A 70 4.63 -26.33 -1.97
CA GLU A 70 4.06 -27.69 -1.95
C GLU A 70 3.83 -28.28 -3.36
N LEU A 71 3.92 -27.44 -4.40
CA LEU A 71 3.71 -27.86 -5.78
C LEU A 71 4.92 -28.68 -6.28
N PRO A 72 4.71 -29.84 -6.93
CA PRO A 72 5.80 -30.58 -7.55
C PRO A 72 6.35 -29.77 -8.72
N VAL A 73 7.45 -29.06 -8.50
CA VAL A 73 8.18 -28.34 -9.55
C VAL A 73 9.00 -29.37 -10.33
N GLY A 74 8.78 -29.44 -11.65
CA GLY A 74 9.66 -30.20 -12.55
C GLY A 74 11.10 -29.69 -12.41
N ASN A 75 12.03 -30.63 -12.26
CA ASN A 75 13.47 -30.44 -12.00
C ASN A 75 14.02 -29.05 -12.33
N ILE A 76 14.18 -28.21 -11.30
CA ILE A 76 15.19 -27.16 -11.31
C ILE A 76 16.40 -27.70 -10.53
N VAL A 77 17.47 -27.82 -11.30
CA VAL A 77 18.81 -28.25 -10.92
C VAL A 77 19.29 -27.50 -9.68
N GLY A 78 19.72 -28.26 -8.67
CA GLY A 78 20.79 -27.83 -7.77
C GLY A 78 20.39 -27.36 -6.36
N ASP A 79 19.51 -28.08 -5.66
CA ASP A 79 19.58 -28.10 -4.19
C ASP A 79 20.85 -28.84 -3.76
N ARG A 80 21.99 -28.12 -3.79
CA ARG A 80 23.12 -28.54 -2.96
C ARG A 80 22.71 -28.30 -1.52
N GLU A 81 22.38 -29.37 -0.82
CA GLU A 81 22.42 -29.44 0.64
C GLU A 81 23.82 -29.00 1.09
N PHE A 82 23.96 -27.71 1.40
CA PHE A 82 25.15 -27.20 2.04
C PHE A 82 25.02 -27.43 3.55
N THR A 83 26.03 -28.14 4.04
CA THR A 83 26.21 -28.67 5.38
C THR A 83 25.87 -27.71 6.51
N SER A 84 25.27 -28.30 7.53
CA SER A 84 24.95 -27.83 8.87
C SER A 84 26.19 -27.42 9.68
N SER A 85 26.92 -26.38 9.28
CA SER A 85 28.08 -25.90 10.05
C SER A 85 28.41 -24.40 9.96
N GLU A 86 27.52 -23.54 9.43
CA GLU A 86 27.63 -22.08 9.59
C GLU A 86 26.51 -21.54 10.48
N TYR A 87 26.55 -21.91 11.75
CA TYR A 87 25.61 -21.47 12.78
C TYR A 87 26.04 -20.11 13.35
N GLY A 88 25.44 -19.04 12.84
CA GLY A 88 25.61 -17.68 13.38
C GLY A 88 24.59 -17.36 14.48
N GLN A 89 25.04 -16.62 15.49
CA GLN A 89 24.20 -15.99 16.52
C GLN A 89 23.18 -15.01 15.90
N PRO A 90 22.08 -14.63 16.61
CA PRO A 90 21.08 -13.68 16.13
C PRO A 90 21.65 -12.35 15.60
N GLU A 91 22.77 -11.88 16.14
CA GLU A 91 23.51 -10.71 15.63
C GLU A 91 23.97 -10.87 14.18
N ALA A 92 24.38 -12.08 13.75
CA ALA A 92 24.91 -12.33 12.41
C ALA A 92 23.84 -12.21 11.31
N PHE A 93 22.56 -12.43 11.62
CA PHE A 93 21.47 -12.25 10.66
C PHE A 93 21.28 -10.78 10.28
N LYS A 94 21.50 -9.87 11.23
CA LYS A 94 21.36 -8.42 11.02
C LYS A 94 22.44 -7.87 10.10
N GLU A 95 23.69 -8.27 10.32
CA GLU A 95 24.83 -7.81 9.52
C GLU A 95 24.76 -8.33 8.08
N LYS A 96 24.39 -9.60 7.92
CA LYS A 96 24.26 -10.23 6.59
C LYS A 96 23.09 -9.67 5.78
N LEU A 97 22.00 -9.24 6.43
CA LEU A 97 20.85 -8.62 5.74
C LEU A 97 21.28 -7.41 4.91
N PHE A 98 22.02 -6.48 5.52
CA PHE A 98 22.50 -5.28 4.83
C PHE A 98 23.41 -5.65 3.66
N GLN A 99 24.34 -6.60 3.87
CA GLN A 99 25.27 -7.05 2.84
C GLN A 99 24.55 -7.66 1.62
N TYR A 100 23.55 -8.53 1.84
CA TYR A 100 22.83 -9.17 0.74
C TYR A 100 21.98 -8.20 -0.07
N ILE A 101 21.42 -7.17 0.56
CA ILE A 101 20.69 -6.13 -0.18
C ILE A 101 21.66 -5.29 -1.01
N VAL A 102 22.83 -4.94 -0.47
CA VAL A 102 23.87 -4.20 -1.21
C VAL A 102 24.39 -5.01 -2.40
N LEU A 103 24.64 -6.31 -2.20
CA LEU A 103 25.15 -7.22 -3.24
C LEU A 103 24.07 -7.68 -4.23
N GLY A 104 22.78 -7.46 -3.94
CA GLY A 104 21.67 -7.97 -4.75
C GLY A 104 21.48 -9.49 -4.69
N ASP A 105 22.02 -10.16 -3.67
CA ASP A 105 21.90 -11.61 -3.49
C ASP A 105 20.54 -11.98 -2.86
N MET A 106 19.52 -12.07 -3.72
CA MET A 106 18.13 -12.33 -3.33
C MET A 106 17.92 -13.75 -2.78
N ASN A 107 18.71 -14.73 -3.20
CA ASN A 107 18.59 -16.11 -2.74
C ASN A 107 19.10 -16.25 -1.30
N SER A 108 20.25 -15.67 -1.00
CA SER A 108 20.79 -15.64 0.36
C SER A 108 19.91 -14.82 1.30
N LEU A 109 19.34 -13.71 0.81
CA LEU A 109 18.36 -12.90 1.53
C LEU A 109 17.13 -13.73 1.95
N LYS A 110 16.51 -14.43 0.99
CA LYS A 110 15.35 -15.31 1.25
C LYS A 110 15.66 -16.33 2.35
N ARG A 111 16.83 -16.99 2.28
CA ARG A 111 17.26 -17.98 3.27
C ARG A 111 17.40 -17.39 4.69
N ILE A 112 17.95 -16.19 4.83
CA ILE A 112 18.04 -15.52 6.15
C ILE A 112 16.65 -15.19 6.68
N ILE A 113 15.75 -14.70 5.82
CA ILE A 113 14.39 -14.35 6.21
C ILE A 113 13.65 -15.60 6.71
N SER A 114 13.70 -16.72 5.97
CA SER A 114 13.09 -17.99 6.40
C SER A 114 13.61 -18.46 7.77
N LYS A 115 14.93 -18.46 7.98
CA LYS A 115 15.51 -18.84 9.29
C LYS A 115 15.10 -17.89 10.42
N SER A 116 14.98 -16.60 10.13
CA SER A 116 14.53 -15.60 11.10
C SER A 116 13.05 -15.78 11.48
N LEU A 117 12.23 -16.21 10.52
CA LEU A 117 10.83 -16.54 10.73
C LEU A 117 10.68 -17.74 11.67
N ASP A 118 11.44 -18.82 11.44
CA ASP A 118 11.46 -20.01 12.29
C ASP A 118 11.82 -19.67 13.74
N TYR A 119 12.90 -18.90 13.93
CA TYR A 119 13.39 -18.50 15.24
C TYR A 119 12.38 -17.68 16.07
N ILE A 120 11.68 -16.72 15.44
CA ILE A 120 10.68 -15.88 16.12
C ILE A 120 9.42 -16.68 16.44
N SER A 121 9.07 -17.59 15.54
CA SER A 121 7.94 -18.51 15.66
C SER A 121 8.04 -19.39 16.91
N GLU A 122 9.21 -19.99 17.16
CA GLU A 122 9.43 -20.85 18.33
C GLU A 122 9.22 -20.12 19.66
N LYS A 123 9.47 -18.80 19.68
CA LYS A 123 9.40 -17.97 20.89
C LYS A 123 8.05 -17.32 21.14
N ASN A 124 7.10 -17.34 20.18
CA ASN A 124 5.84 -16.61 20.30
C ASN A 124 4.68 -17.37 19.65
N LEU A 125 3.90 -18.09 20.47
CA LEU A 125 2.82 -18.95 19.99
C LEU A 125 1.49 -18.22 19.71
N ASN A 126 1.24 -17.05 20.31
CA ASN A 126 -0.04 -16.33 20.19
C ASN A 126 0.17 -14.88 19.72
N LEU A 127 0.32 -14.67 18.42
CA LEU A 127 0.40 -13.33 17.83
C LEU A 127 -0.61 -13.18 16.70
N SER A 128 -1.02 -11.95 16.41
CA SER A 128 -1.65 -11.62 15.12
C SER A 128 -0.59 -11.51 14.01
N TYR A 129 -1.02 -11.57 12.74
CA TYR A 129 -0.13 -11.38 11.59
C TYR A 129 0.62 -10.04 11.66
N GLU A 130 -0.07 -8.95 12.02
CA GLU A 130 0.53 -7.62 12.13
C GLU A 130 1.60 -7.55 13.23
N GLU A 131 1.35 -8.15 14.39
CA GLU A 131 2.31 -8.19 15.49
C GLU A 131 3.52 -9.05 15.16
N PHE A 132 3.30 -10.19 14.50
CA PHE A 132 4.36 -11.06 14.03
C PHE A 132 5.25 -10.36 13.01
N ASN A 133 4.66 -9.75 11.97
CA ASN A 133 5.37 -8.98 10.96
C ASN A 133 6.18 -7.84 11.58
N LYS A 134 5.58 -7.10 12.54
CA LYS A 134 6.28 -6.03 13.27
C LYS A 134 7.47 -6.56 14.09
N LYS A 135 7.31 -7.68 14.80
CA LYS A 135 8.39 -8.29 15.59
C LYS A 135 9.56 -8.72 14.70
N ILE A 136 9.29 -9.30 13.53
CA ILE A 136 10.36 -9.69 12.59
C ILE A 136 11.08 -8.48 12.04
N LYS A 137 10.35 -7.43 11.62
CA LYS A 137 10.95 -6.18 11.16
C LYS A 137 11.85 -5.55 12.23
N VAL A 138 11.46 -5.63 13.50
CA VAL A 138 12.27 -5.16 14.65
C VAL A 138 13.50 -6.06 14.87
N PHE A 139 13.32 -7.37 14.86
CA PHE A 139 14.40 -8.35 15.04
C PHE A 139 15.51 -8.22 13.99
N LEU A 140 15.11 -8.07 12.73
CA LEU A 140 16.01 -7.87 11.59
C LEU A 140 16.58 -6.45 11.48
N GLU A 141 16.18 -5.54 12.38
CA GLU A 141 16.54 -4.12 12.30
C GLU A 141 16.22 -3.50 10.93
N TRP A 142 15.14 -3.97 10.29
CA TRP A 142 14.80 -3.67 8.90
C TRP A 142 14.77 -2.15 8.63
N LYS A 143 14.17 -1.38 9.55
CA LYS A 143 14.05 0.07 9.41
C LYS A 143 15.41 0.79 9.48
N ILE A 144 16.38 0.23 10.21
CA ILE A 144 17.74 0.79 10.30
C ILE A 144 18.46 0.57 8.96
N THR A 145 18.42 -0.64 8.43
CA THR A 145 18.96 -1.02 7.12
C THR A 145 18.38 -0.17 6.00
N GLU A 146 17.04 -0.06 5.97
CA GLU A 146 16.31 0.77 5.01
C GLU A 146 16.73 2.24 5.05
N ASN A 147 16.79 2.84 6.25
CA ASN A 147 17.21 4.23 6.40
C ASN A 147 18.69 4.46 6.02
N LYS A 148 19.56 3.46 6.18
CA LYS A 148 20.96 3.55 5.74
C LYS A 148 21.03 3.56 4.21
N LEU A 149 20.32 2.65 3.55
CA LEU A 149 20.32 2.52 2.09
C LEU A 149 19.67 3.72 1.39
N LEU A 150 18.55 4.22 1.91
CA LEU A 150 17.86 5.38 1.33
C LEU A 150 18.68 6.68 1.42
N LYS A 151 19.63 6.79 2.37
CA LYS A 151 20.52 7.95 2.49
C LYS A 151 21.64 7.97 1.45
N THR A 152 21.93 6.83 0.85
CA THR A 152 23.01 6.70 -0.15
C THR A 152 22.62 7.33 -1.49
N GLU A 153 21.31 7.52 -1.74
CA GLU A 153 20.73 8.07 -2.99
C GLU A 153 21.18 7.35 -4.28
N ASP A 154 21.70 6.12 -4.15
CA ASP A 154 22.12 5.27 -5.26
C ASP A 154 20.90 4.55 -5.89
N PRO A 155 20.60 4.78 -7.19
CA PRO A 155 19.48 4.15 -7.87
C PRO A 155 19.49 2.62 -7.81
N GLN A 156 20.65 1.98 -7.92
CA GLN A 156 20.74 0.52 -7.94
C GLN A 156 20.44 -0.08 -6.56
N LEU A 157 20.89 0.58 -5.50
CA LEU A 157 20.59 0.15 -4.13
C LEU A 157 19.11 0.35 -3.77
N ILE A 158 18.46 1.36 -4.34
CA ILE A 158 17.02 1.57 -4.18
C ILE A 158 16.25 0.43 -4.85
N ILE A 159 16.61 0.04 -6.07
CA ILE A 159 16.01 -1.10 -6.78
C ILE A 159 16.21 -2.38 -5.95
N ASN A 160 17.43 -2.67 -5.49
CA ASN A 160 17.70 -3.85 -4.69
C ASN A 160 16.89 -3.87 -3.39
N LEU A 161 16.73 -2.71 -2.73
CA LEU A 161 15.93 -2.56 -1.53
C LEU A 161 14.44 -2.82 -1.79
N GLU A 162 13.91 -2.38 -2.93
CA GLU A 162 12.53 -2.64 -3.33
C GLU A 162 12.28 -4.13 -3.56
N SER A 163 13.17 -4.80 -4.32
CA SER A 163 13.11 -6.26 -4.48
C SER A 163 13.22 -7.00 -3.15
N ALA A 164 14.10 -6.54 -2.25
CA ALA A 164 14.26 -7.11 -0.92
C ALA A 164 12.99 -6.97 -0.06
N ARG A 165 12.31 -5.81 -0.12
CA ARG A 165 11.02 -5.58 0.56
C ARG A 165 9.96 -6.56 0.07
N GLU A 166 9.87 -6.73 -1.24
CA GLU A 166 8.90 -7.65 -1.84
C GLU A 166 9.14 -9.10 -1.40
N ILE A 167 10.40 -9.57 -1.47
CA ILE A 167 10.77 -10.91 -1.00
C ILE A 167 10.41 -11.07 0.47
N PHE A 168 10.75 -10.10 1.31
CA PHE A 168 10.44 -10.14 2.73
C PHE A 168 8.93 -10.26 2.99
N GLU A 169 8.12 -9.41 2.37
CA GLU A 169 6.66 -9.45 2.54
C GLU A 169 6.08 -10.78 2.08
N ASN A 170 6.54 -11.31 0.95
CA ASN A 170 6.08 -12.57 0.39
C ASN A 170 6.44 -13.76 1.29
N GLU A 171 7.67 -13.84 1.79
CA GLU A 171 8.12 -14.94 2.66
C GLU A 171 7.40 -14.92 4.02
N VAL A 172 7.19 -13.74 4.62
CA VAL A 172 6.44 -13.61 5.87
C VAL A 172 4.98 -14.05 5.68
N LYS A 173 4.35 -13.66 4.57
CA LYS A 173 2.98 -14.06 4.22
C LYS A 173 2.86 -15.57 4.02
N LYS A 174 3.75 -16.17 3.24
CA LYS A 174 3.77 -17.63 3.01
C LYS A 174 3.98 -18.41 4.30
N PHE A 175 4.95 -17.98 5.12
CA PHE A 175 5.21 -18.61 6.41
C PHE A 175 4.02 -18.53 7.36
N TRP A 176 3.39 -17.35 7.46
CA TRP A 176 2.20 -17.17 8.29
C TRP A 176 1.05 -18.05 7.82
N TYR A 177 0.79 -18.05 6.50
CA TYR A 177 -0.24 -18.88 5.89
C TYR A 177 -0.08 -20.36 6.26
N ASN A 178 1.14 -20.89 6.19
CA ASN A 178 1.41 -22.30 6.49
C ASN A 178 1.13 -22.69 7.95
N LYS A 179 1.13 -21.72 8.88
CA LYS A 179 0.80 -21.96 10.30
C LYS A 179 -0.68 -21.93 10.64
N LEU A 180 -1.52 -21.38 9.77
CA LEU A 180 -2.95 -21.22 10.04
C LEU A 180 -3.70 -22.57 9.93
N SER A 181 -4.80 -22.71 10.67
CA SER A 181 -5.78 -23.78 10.43
C SER A 181 -6.47 -23.60 9.07
N ILE A 182 -7.11 -24.65 8.56
CA ILE A 182 -7.76 -24.64 7.24
C ILE A 182 -8.83 -23.55 7.15
N GLU A 183 -9.64 -23.36 8.18
CA GLU A 183 -10.66 -22.29 8.24
C GLU A 183 -10.00 -20.90 8.17
N ASN A 184 -8.97 -20.66 8.99
CA ASN A 184 -8.28 -19.38 9.05
C ASN A 184 -7.49 -19.08 7.76
N LYS A 185 -7.03 -20.11 7.03
CA LYS A 185 -6.42 -19.95 5.70
C LYS A 185 -7.39 -19.34 4.69
N LYS A 186 -8.67 -19.73 4.74
CA LYS A 186 -9.71 -19.18 3.84
C LYS A 186 -9.91 -17.69 4.09
N ASP A 187 -10.07 -17.32 5.36
CA ASP A 187 -10.28 -15.93 5.74
C ASP A 187 -9.06 -15.06 5.41
N PHE A 188 -7.85 -15.58 5.69
CA PHE A 188 -6.60 -14.89 5.34
C PHE A 188 -6.45 -14.68 3.83
N ILE A 189 -6.78 -15.67 2.99
CA ILE A 189 -6.76 -15.53 1.54
C ILE A 189 -7.78 -14.48 1.09
N LYS A 190 -9.03 -14.55 1.59
CA LYS A 190 -10.09 -13.59 1.26
C LYS A 190 -9.70 -12.16 1.62
N GLU A 191 -9.17 -11.93 2.82
CA GLU A 191 -8.70 -10.61 3.24
C GLU A 191 -7.58 -10.09 2.33
N ASN A 192 -6.59 -10.92 2.01
CA ASN A 192 -5.51 -10.52 1.10
C ASN A 192 -6.01 -10.24 -0.33
N MET A 193 -7.00 -11.00 -0.81
CA MET A 193 -7.64 -10.72 -2.10
C MET A 193 -8.34 -9.38 -2.08
N LEU A 194 -9.14 -9.09 -1.04
CA LEU A 194 -9.87 -7.84 -0.90
C LEU A 194 -8.95 -6.62 -0.87
N VAL A 195 -7.81 -6.72 -0.17
CA VAL A 195 -6.83 -5.63 -0.07
C VAL A 195 -6.14 -5.32 -1.41
N ASN A 196 -6.00 -6.33 -2.29
CA ASN A 196 -5.42 -6.17 -3.63
C ASN A 196 -6.47 -5.98 -4.73
N LYS A 197 -7.75 -6.21 -4.41
CA LYS A 197 -8.86 -6.07 -5.36
C LYS A 197 -9.01 -4.61 -5.73
N ASP A 198 -9.36 -4.41 -6.99
CA ASP A 198 -9.65 -3.09 -7.52
C ASP A 198 -10.88 -2.50 -6.81
N LEU A 199 -10.70 -1.32 -6.21
CA LEU A 199 -11.73 -0.61 -5.46
C LEU A 199 -12.97 -0.30 -6.31
N GLY A 200 -12.80 -0.11 -7.62
CA GLY A 200 -13.91 0.13 -8.53
C GLY A 200 -14.76 -1.11 -8.82
N SER A 201 -14.28 -2.30 -8.46
CA SER A 201 -14.95 -3.59 -8.72
C SER A 201 -15.58 -4.24 -7.48
N LEU A 202 -15.69 -3.49 -6.38
CA LEU A 202 -16.12 -4.02 -5.09
C LEU A 202 -17.65 -4.17 -4.99
N ASP A 203 -18.10 -5.30 -4.43
CA ASP A 203 -19.49 -5.50 -4.03
C ASP A 203 -19.79 -4.80 -2.69
N THR A 204 -21.07 -4.53 -2.43
CA THR A 204 -21.59 -3.88 -1.22
C THR A 204 -21.07 -4.50 0.09
N LYS A 205 -20.99 -5.83 0.18
CA LYS A 205 -20.45 -6.52 1.36
C LYS A 205 -18.95 -6.29 1.52
N GLU A 206 -18.21 -6.31 0.40
CA GLU A 206 -16.76 -6.09 0.38
C GLU A 206 -16.43 -4.64 0.77
N GLN A 207 -17.25 -3.68 0.34
CA GLN A 207 -17.11 -2.27 0.71
C GLN A 207 -17.13 -2.07 2.23
N MET A 208 -17.99 -2.78 2.97
CA MET A 208 -18.05 -2.67 4.43
C MET A 208 -16.77 -3.17 5.11
N VAL A 209 -16.19 -4.27 4.63
CA VAL A 209 -14.91 -4.81 5.16
C VAL A 209 -13.80 -3.82 4.91
N ILE A 210 -13.75 -3.26 3.70
CA ILE A 210 -12.72 -2.32 3.27
C ILE A 210 -12.79 -1.01 4.04
N GLU A 211 -13.98 -0.53 4.37
CA GLU A 211 -14.15 0.66 5.22
C GLU A 211 -13.51 0.47 6.60
N GLN A 212 -13.60 -0.73 7.20
CA GLN A 212 -12.93 -1.01 8.47
C GLN A 212 -11.40 -0.94 8.34
N HIS A 213 -10.84 -1.40 7.22
CA HIS A 213 -9.42 -1.24 6.92
C HIS A 213 -9.03 0.24 6.80
N ILE A 214 -9.82 1.05 6.09
CA ILE A 214 -9.61 2.50 6.01
C ILE A 214 -9.57 3.13 7.41
N GLN A 215 -10.51 2.78 8.28
CA GLN A 215 -10.54 3.32 9.64
C GLN A 215 -9.30 2.93 10.47
N LYS A 216 -8.75 1.73 10.26
CA LYS A 216 -7.47 1.33 10.90
C LYS A 216 -6.32 2.17 10.36
N LEU A 217 -6.27 2.38 9.05
CA LEU A 217 -5.23 3.20 8.41
C LEU A 217 -5.28 4.66 8.86
N THR A 218 -6.47 5.25 8.97
CA THR A 218 -6.62 6.63 9.43
C THR A 218 -6.19 6.81 10.88
N ARG A 219 -6.46 5.82 11.76
CA ARG A 219 -5.92 5.80 13.12
C ARG A 219 -4.39 5.67 13.13
N TYR A 220 -3.81 4.85 12.26
CA TYR A 220 -2.36 4.75 12.12
C TYR A 220 -1.74 6.10 11.72
N LEU A 221 -2.36 6.81 10.76
CA LEU A 221 -1.98 8.16 10.36
C LEU A 221 -2.03 9.14 11.55
N ALA A 222 -3.07 9.05 12.39
CA ALA A 222 -3.27 9.89 13.60
C ALA A 222 -2.12 9.80 14.60
N MET A 223 -1.58 8.59 14.77
CA MET A 223 -0.65 8.27 15.84
C MET A 223 0.77 8.77 15.57
N LYS A 224 1.07 9.22 14.36
CA LYS A 224 2.44 9.56 13.96
C LYS A 224 2.82 10.96 14.46
N LYS A 225 3.64 10.99 15.51
CA LYS A 225 4.15 12.23 16.13
C LYS A 225 5.24 12.88 15.27
N SER A 226 5.28 14.20 15.26
CA SER A 226 6.37 14.96 14.61
C SER A 226 7.74 14.56 15.16
N ARG A 227 8.72 14.46 14.25
CA ARG A 227 10.13 14.21 14.60
C ARG A 227 10.81 15.42 15.23
N ARG A 228 10.24 16.63 15.09
CA ARG A 228 10.83 17.86 15.65
C ARG A 228 10.45 18.00 17.11
N TRP A 229 11.40 18.36 17.97
CA TRP A 229 11.16 18.60 19.39
C TRP A 229 11.14 20.09 19.70
N ILE A 230 10.29 20.50 20.64
CA ILE A 230 10.24 21.85 21.21
C ILE A 230 10.47 21.78 22.72
N ARG A 231 10.93 22.90 23.29
CA ARG A 231 11.01 23.06 24.75
C ARG A 231 9.63 22.89 25.37
N ALA A 232 9.60 22.27 26.53
CA ALA A 232 8.39 22.03 27.30
C ALA A 232 8.65 22.28 28.79
N LYS A 233 7.58 22.58 29.53
CA LYS A 233 7.61 22.66 30.99
C LYS A 233 7.74 21.28 31.64
N SER A 234 7.28 20.23 30.96
CA SER A 234 7.35 18.82 31.35
C SER A 234 7.44 17.94 30.10
N GLY A 235 7.95 16.72 30.22
CA GLY A 235 8.09 15.78 29.11
C GLY A 235 9.41 15.01 29.15
N LEU A 236 9.99 14.73 27.98
CA LEU A 236 11.27 14.03 27.89
C LEU A 236 12.39 14.94 28.37
N PHE A 237 13.26 14.45 29.24
CA PHE A 237 14.41 15.20 29.74
C PHE A 237 15.38 15.57 28.62
N ASP A 238 15.78 16.85 28.55
CA ASP A 238 16.77 17.34 27.60
C ASP A 238 18.16 17.41 28.26
N PHE A 239 18.85 16.26 28.26
CA PHE A 239 20.18 16.14 28.87
C PHE A 239 21.17 17.14 28.28
N LYS A 240 21.22 17.29 26.94
CA LYS A 240 22.16 18.19 26.26
C LYS A 240 21.99 19.63 26.71
N LYS A 241 20.75 20.10 26.82
CA LYS A 241 20.45 21.47 27.26
C LYS A 241 20.73 21.68 28.75
N THR A 242 20.32 20.72 29.58
CA THR A 242 20.54 20.78 31.03
C THR A 242 22.02 20.76 31.38
N PHE A 243 22.80 19.88 30.74
CA PHE A 243 24.25 19.81 30.93
C PHE A 243 24.96 21.06 30.39
N SER A 244 24.61 21.53 29.18
CA SER A 244 25.23 22.74 28.62
C SER A 244 24.98 24.00 29.47
N THR A 245 23.84 24.07 30.16
CA THR A 245 23.53 25.20 31.05
C THR A 245 24.15 25.04 32.43
N SER A 246 24.37 23.81 32.90
CA SER A 246 25.05 23.55 34.18
C SER A 246 26.57 23.79 34.11
N ILE A 247 27.18 23.88 32.93
CA ILE A 247 28.62 24.25 32.78
C ILE A 247 28.97 25.55 33.53
N ARG A 248 28.07 26.54 33.51
CA ARG A 248 28.26 27.81 34.23
C ARG A 248 28.14 27.68 35.75
N HIS A 249 27.66 26.54 36.23
CA HIS A 249 27.37 26.24 37.63
C HIS A 249 28.15 25.00 38.09
N ASN A 250 29.41 24.87 37.67
CA ASN A 250 30.29 23.74 38.02
C ASN A 250 29.64 22.36 37.78
N PHE A 251 28.91 22.23 36.68
CA PHE A 251 28.17 21.04 36.28
C PHE A 251 27.00 20.63 37.20
N LEU A 252 26.65 21.42 38.23
CA LEU A 252 25.44 21.20 39.02
C LEU A 252 24.18 21.67 38.26
N PRO A 253 23.23 20.76 37.95
CA PRO A 253 22.03 21.12 37.22
C PRO A 253 20.97 21.75 38.14
N TYR A 254 21.04 23.07 38.34
CA TYR A 254 20.02 23.83 39.08
C TYR A 254 18.65 23.91 38.37
N HIS A 255 18.65 23.81 37.03
CA HIS A 255 17.45 23.86 36.22
C HIS A 255 17.38 22.66 35.27
N LEU A 256 16.33 21.85 35.40
CA LEU A 256 16.05 20.75 34.48
C LEU A 256 15.26 21.28 33.29
N TYR A 257 15.74 20.98 32.08
CA TYR A 257 15.04 21.31 30.86
C TYR A 257 14.36 20.08 30.27
N TYR A 258 13.14 20.27 29.79
CA TYR A 258 12.35 19.23 29.15
C TYR A 258 12.03 19.62 27.72
N LYS A 259 11.81 18.60 26.90
CA LYS A 259 11.37 18.71 25.51
C LYS A 259 10.20 17.79 25.24
N LYS A 260 9.35 18.18 24.30
CA LYS A 260 8.24 17.36 23.77
C LYS A 260 8.21 17.46 22.25
N PRO A 261 7.67 16.46 21.54
CA PRO A 261 7.50 16.58 20.08
C PRO A 261 6.62 17.80 19.75
N LYS A 262 7.04 18.59 18.77
CA LYS A 262 6.31 19.75 18.23
C LYS A 262 5.13 19.21 17.45
N ILE A 263 3.92 19.43 17.93
CA ILE A 263 2.73 19.15 17.13
C ILE A 263 2.69 20.20 16.01
N THR A 264 3.12 19.82 14.81
CA THR A 264 2.94 20.62 13.60
C THR A 264 1.53 20.37 13.08
N LYS A 265 0.73 21.42 12.96
CA LYS A 265 -0.56 21.36 12.30
C LYS A 265 -0.32 21.41 10.79
N THR A 266 -0.06 20.26 10.18
CA THR A 266 -0.04 20.17 8.72
C THR A 266 -1.47 20.38 8.24
N ASN A 267 -1.71 21.36 7.37
CA ASN A 267 -3.03 21.55 6.79
C ASN A 267 -3.14 20.63 5.56
N LEU A 268 -4.21 19.85 5.47
CA LEU A 268 -4.45 19.00 4.32
C LEU A 268 -5.48 19.66 3.42
N TYR A 269 -5.18 19.74 2.12
CA TYR A 269 -6.11 20.15 1.08
C TYR A 269 -6.31 18.95 0.18
N VAL A 270 -7.54 18.47 0.08
CA VAL A 270 -7.88 17.34 -0.79
C VAL A 270 -8.81 17.81 -1.88
N LEU A 271 -8.51 17.47 -3.13
CA LEU A 271 -9.34 17.73 -4.28
C LEU A 271 -9.66 16.38 -4.95
N CYS A 272 -10.92 15.96 -4.92
CA CYS A 272 -11.37 14.66 -5.40
C CYS A 272 -12.26 14.81 -6.64
N ASP A 273 -11.85 14.17 -7.73
CA ASP A 273 -12.69 13.99 -8.91
C ASP A 273 -13.84 13.02 -8.57
N ILE A 274 -15.07 13.40 -8.88
CA ILE A 274 -16.28 12.57 -8.71
C ILE A 274 -17.00 12.32 -10.04
N SER A 275 -16.31 12.53 -11.17
CA SER A 275 -16.83 12.28 -12.50
C SER A 275 -17.15 10.81 -12.75
N GLY A 276 -17.89 10.54 -13.84
CA GLY A 276 -18.35 9.19 -14.16
C GLY A 276 -17.25 8.13 -14.22
N SER A 277 -16.07 8.47 -14.77
CA SER A 277 -14.92 7.56 -14.93
C SER A 277 -14.31 7.12 -13.61
N VAL A 278 -14.34 7.98 -12.59
CA VAL A 278 -13.79 7.71 -11.25
C VAL A 278 -14.87 7.41 -10.21
N SER A 279 -16.15 7.48 -10.58
CA SER A 279 -17.29 7.25 -9.68
C SER A 279 -17.22 5.94 -8.87
N PRO A 280 -16.70 4.81 -9.38
CA PRO A 280 -16.56 3.59 -8.58
C PRO A 280 -15.55 3.74 -7.43
N TYR A 281 -14.55 4.62 -7.59
CA TYR A 281 -13.49 4.88 -6.61
C TYR A 281 -13.83 6.04 -5.69
N ALA A 282 -14.61 7.02 -6.17
CA ALA A 282 -14.93 8.26 -5.47
C ALA A 282 -15.50 8.03 -4.06
N LEU A 283 -16.40 7.04 -3.88
CA LEU A 283 -16.94 6.70 -2.57
C LEU A 283 -15.85 6.31 -1.57
N PHE A 284 -14.99 5.38 -1.96
CA PHE A 284 -13.92 4.90 -1.10
C PHE A 284 -12.95 6.02 -0.75
N LEU A 285 -12.55 6.81 -1.75
CA LEU A 285 -11.61 7.91 -1.58
C LEU A 285 -12.18 8.99 -0.65
N LEU A 286 -13.45 9.34 -0.80
CA LEU A 286 -14.11 10.30 0.09
C LEU A 286 -14.31 9.76 1.50
N GLN A 287 -14.58 8.46 1.67
CA GLN A 287 -14.59 7.81 2.99
C GLN A 287 -13.21 7.83 3.66
N LEU A 288 -12.13 7.64 2.89
CA LEU A 288 -10.77 7.83 3.38
C LEU A 288 -10.53 9.28 3.81
N VAL A 289 -10.93 10.26 2.99
CA VAL A 289 -10.82 11.68 3.32
C VAL A 289 -11.61 12.01 4.59
N GLN A 290 -12.80 11.45 4.76
CA GLN A 290 -13.60 11.59 5.99
C GLN A 290 -12.88 10.99 7.20
N GLY A 291 -12.31 9.79 7.07
CA GLY A 291 -11.54 9.17 8.15
C GLY A 291 -10.29 9.98 8.51
N ILE A 292 -9.63 10.61 7.54
CA ILE A 292 -8.54 11.56 7.74
C ILE A 292 -9.06 12.83 8.43
N TYR A 293 -10.19 13.40 7.99
CA TYR A 293 -10.80 14.58 8.58
C TYR A 293 -11.07 14.39 10.08
N ASN A 294 -11.59 13.23 10.47
CA ASN A 294 -11.87 12.90 11.88
C ASN A 294 -10.60 12.86 12.76
N VAL A 295 -9.43 12.68 12.15
CA VAL A 295 -8.14 12.56 12.81
C VAL A 295 -7.36 13.87 12.78
N PHE A 296 -7.36 14.56 11.64
CA PHE A 296 -6.58 15.75 11.39
C PHE A 296 -7.44 17.00 11.59
N LYS A 297 -7.01 17.89 12.49
CA LYS A 297 -7.79 19.08 12.87
C LYS A 297 -7.98 20.12 11.75
N ASN A 298 -7.18 20.07 10.69
CA ASN A 298 -7.15 21.07 9.63
C ASN A 298 -7.15 20.39 8.25
N VAL A 299 -8.31 19.85 7.85
CA VAL A 299 -8.53 19.30 6.51
C VAL A 299 -9.55 20.17 5.78
N LYS A 300 -9.19 20.65 4.59
CA LYS A 300 -10.11 21.23 3.63
C LYS A 300 -10.29 20.24 2.48
N ALA A 301 -11.53 19.91 2.15
CA ALA A 301 -11.83 18.94 1.11
C ALA A 301 -12.74 19.57 0.06
N PHE A 302 -12.39 19.33 -1.19
CA PHE A 302 -13.08 19.82 -2.37
C PHE A 302 -13.40 18.63 -3.27
N VAL A 303 -14.56 18.67 -3.91
CA VAL A 303 -14.93 17.73 -4.98
C VAL A 303 -15.10 18.46 -6.29
N PHE A 304 -14.90 17.77 -7.41
CA PHE A 304 -15.12 18.36 -8.72
C PHE A 304 -15.59 17.39 -9.79
N VAL A 305 -16.28 17.93 -10.80
CA VAL A 305 -16.48 17.34 -12.13
C VAL A 305 -16.10 18.41 -13.17
N ASP A 306 -16.98 19.39 -13.38
CA ASP A 306 -16.70 20.62 -14.13
C ASP A 306 -16.75 21.88 -13.24
N GLN A 307 -17.27 21.74 -12.01
CA GLN A 307 -17.23 22.77 -10.97
C GLN A 307 -16.57 22.27 -9.70
N VAL A 308 -15.98 23.18 -8.94
CA VAL A 308 -15.37 22.92 -7.63
C VAL A 308 -16.36 23.24 -6.51
N ALA A 309 -16.63 22.26 -5.65
CA ALA A 309 -17.44 22.42 -4.45
C ALA A 309 -16.63 22.09 -3.18
N GLU A 310 -16.71 22.93 -2.15
CA GLU A 310 -16.10 22.64 -0.85
C GLU A 310 -17.02 21.79 0.02
N ILE A 311 -16.54 20.60 0.41
CA ILE A 311 -17.30 19.60 1.19
C ILE A 311 -16.79 19.45 2.62
N SER A 312 -15.87 20.30 3.06
CA SER A 312 -15.26 20.24 4.41
C SER A 312 -16.30 20.18 5.54
N HIS A 313 -17.46 20.82 5.36
CA HIS A 313 -18.55 20.83 6.33
C HIS A 313 -19.34 19.51 6.36
N LEU A 314 -19.55 18.88 5.20
CA LEU A 314 -20.27 17.61 5.07
C LEU A 314 -19.51 16.46 5.73
N LEU A 315 -18.17 16.47 5.63
CA LEU A 315 -17.33 15.45 6.25
C LEU A 315 -17.53 15.34 7.78
N ALA A 316 -17.95 16.42 8.43
CA ALA A 316 -18.22 16.49 9.86
C ALA A 316 -19.66 16.11 10.25
N GLN A 317 -20.61 16.25 9.32
CA GLN A 317 -22.04 16.17 9.59
C GLN A 317 -22.60 14.78 9.31
N GLU A 318 -22.22 14.19 8.18
CA GLU A 318 -22.84 12.96 7.68
C GLU A 318 -21.80 12.00 7.12
N ARG A 319 -22.11 10.70 7.18
CA ARG A 319 -21.27 9.65 6.62
C ARG A 319 -21.28 9.75 5.09
N MET A 320 -20.11 9.69 4.46
CA MET A 320 -20.03 9.65 3.00
C MET A 320 -20.68 8.37 2.46
N SER A 321 -21.73 8.56 1.65
CA SER A 321 -22.52 7.50 1.02
C SER A 321 -22.64 7.73 -0.50
N LYS A 322 -23.10 6.71 -1.23
CA LYS A 322 -23.31 6.82 -2.68
C LYS A 322 -24.36 7.87 -3.00
N GLU A 323 -25.39 7.95 -2.18
CA GLU A 323 -26.50 8.88 -2.31
C GLU A 323 -26.01 10.32 -2.16
N LEU A 324 -25.22 10.61 -1.11
CA LEU A 324 -24.65 11.94 -0.90
C LEU A 324 -23.69 12.35 -2.03
N ILE A 325 -22.89 11.42 -2.56
CA ILE A 325 -22.01 11.72 -3.71
C ILE A 325 -22.82 12.02 -4.96
N THR A 326 -23.91 11.27 -5.18
CA THR A 326 -24.82 11.49 -6.30
C THR A 326 -25.52 12.84 -6.17
N GLU A 327 -25.92 13.23 -4.95
CA GLU A 327 -26.47 14.55 -4.67
C GLU A 327 -25.46 15.66 -4.94
N LEU A 328 -24.22 15.53 -4.45
CA LEU A 328 -23.14 16.49 -4.70
C LEU A 328 -22.84 16.64 -6.20
N PHE A 329 -22.79 15.51 -6.91
CA PHE A 329 -22.62 15.47 -8.36
C PHE A 329 -23.70 16.32 -9.04
N ASN A 330 -24.97 16.05 -8.74
CA ASN A 330 -26.11 16.71 -9.40
C ASN A 330 -26.35 18.17 -8.97
N SER A 331 -25.94 18.55 -7.76
CA SER A 331 -26.32 19.85 -7.18
C SER A 331 -25.20 20.89 -7.20
N GLN A 332 -23.93 20.49 -7.06
CA GLN A 332 -22.83 21.40 -6.76
C GLN A 332 -21.58 21.20 -7.63
N ALA A 333 -21.36 20.00 -8.16
CA ALA A 333 -20.08 19.66 -8.82
C ALA A 333 -20.16 19.50 -10.35
N SER A 334 -21.36 19.26 -10.91
CA SER A 334 -21.56 18.99 -12.33
C SER A 334 -22.69 19.82 -12.95
N ILE A 335 -22.41 20.51 -14.06
CA ILE A 335 -23.43 21.02 -14.99
C ILE A 335 -23.49 20.19 -16.28
N SER A 336 -22.33 19.83 -16.83
CA SER A 336 -22.20 19.16 -18.13
C SER A 336 -22.13 17.63 -18.05
N GLY A 337 -21.80 17.08 -16.88
CA GLY A 337 -21.61 15.64 -16.67
C GLY A 337 -20.20 15.12 -16.99
N PHE A 338 -19.32 15.96 -17.54
CA PHE A 338 -17.97 15.58 -17.97
C PHE A 338 -16.90 16.41 -17.26
N SER A 339 -15.76 15.78 -16.96
CA SER A 339 -14.64 16.46 -16.31
C SER A 339 -14.05 17.58 -17.17
N ASN A 340 -13.86 18.75 -16.58
CA ASN A 340 -13.14 19.88 -17.20
C ASN A 340 -12.00 20.35 -16.29
N TYR A 341 -10.85 19.69 -16.41
CA TYR A 341 -9.68 19.97 -15.58
C TYR A 341 -9.14 21.40 -15.75
N ALA A 342 -9.29 22.05 -16.91
CA ALA A 342 -8.88 23.44 -17.07
C ALA A 342 -9.73 24.40 -16.24
N LEU A 343 -11.06 24.26 -16.33
CA LEU A 343 -11.99 25.09 -15.59
C LEU A 343 -11.84 24.87 -14.08
N VAL A 344 -11.74 23.62 -13.66
CA VAL A 344 -11.49 23.24 -12.27
C VAL A 344 -10.19 23.83 -11.76
N GLY A 345 -9.10 23.70 -12.53
CA GLY A 345 -7.80 24.29 -12.20
C GLY A 345 -7.88 25.81 -12.01
N GLN A 346 -8.62 26.50 -12.88
CA GLN A 346 -8.83 27.94 -12.77
C GLN A 346 -9.65 28.30 -11.52
N GLN A 347 -10.76 27.61 -11.27
CA GLN A 347 -11.64 27.86 -10.13
C GLN A 347 -10.91 27.65 -8.80
N ILE A 348 -10.20 26.54 -8.64
CA ILE A 348 -9.48 26.26 -7.40
C ILE A 348 -8.30 27.22 -7.19
N CYS A 349 -7.63 27.66 -8.26
CA CYS A 349 -6.60 28.69 -8.17
C CYS A 349 -7.13 30.02 -7.63
N ASN A 350 -8.35 30.39 -8.03
CA ASN A 350 -9.02 31.61 -7.59
C ASN A 350 -9.49 31.48 -6.12
N LEU A 351 -10.10 30.34 -5.78
CA LEU A 351 -10.52 30.03 -4.40
C LEU A 351 -9.33 30.00 -3.43
N LEU A 352 -8.19 29.48 -3.88
CA LEU A 352 -6.95 29.37 -3.13
C LEU A 352 -5.94 30.46 -3.54
N SER A 353 -6.42 31.70 -3.66
CA SER A 353 -5.64 32.86 -4.10
C SER A 353 -4.65 33.37 -3.04
N ASP A 354 -4.84 33.03 -1.76
CA ASP A 354 -3.98 33.43 -0.65
C ASP A 354 -2.48 33.08 -0.87
N HIS A 355 -1.59 33.88 -0.27
CA HIS A 355 -0.15 33.72 -0.43
C HIS A 355 0.40 32.51 0.35
N HIS A 356 0.93 31.53 -0.40
CA HIS A 356 1.77 30.39 -0.02
C HIS A 356 1.32 29.54 1.18
N TYR A 357 1.01 28.28 0.90
CA TYR A 357 0.60 27.25 1.85
C TYR A 357 1.81 26.46 2.40
N PHE A 358 2.73 27.16 3.08
CA PHE A 358 4.05 26.65 3.54
C PHE A 358 4.03 25.41 4.43
N HIS A 359 2.93 25.13 5.13
CA HIS A 359 2.79 23.94 5.99
C HIS A 359 1.62 23.07 5.55
N SER A 360 1.28 23.12 4.27
CA SER A 360 0.13 22.40 3.73
C SER A 360 0.55 21.38 2.69
N ILE A 361 -0.23 20.30 2.61
CA ILE A 361 -0.12 19.25 1.60
C ILE A 361 -1.37 19.32 0.73
N LEU A 362 -1.19 19.35 -0.59
CA LEU A 362 -2.26 19.17 -1.55
C LEU A 362 -2.27 17.69 -2.01
N ILE A 363 -3.41 17.04 -1.87
CA ILE A 363 -3.69 15.73 -2.47
C ILE A 363 -4.76 15.92 -3.53
N VAL A 364 -4.44 15.57 -4.77
CA VAL A 364 -5.41 15.52 -5.87
C VAL A 364 -5.67 14.06 -6.19
N ILE A 365 -6.95 13.72 -6.36
CA ILE A 365 -7.38 12.37 -6.69
C ILE A 365 -8.24 12.45 -7.95
N GLY A 366 -7.85 11.75 -9.01
CA GLY A 366 -8.54 11.80 -10.30
C GLY A 366 -7.79 11.00 -11.36
N ASP A 367 -8.35 10.87 -12.56
CA ASP A 367 -7.79 10.03 -13.64
C ASP A 367 -7.03 10.82 -14.72
N CYS A 368 -6.99 12.14 -14.61
CA CYS A 368 -6.45 13.06 -15.63
C CYS A 368 -7.12 12.92 -17.01
N ARG A 369 -8.37 12.43 -17.07
CA ARG A 369 -9.14 12.43 -18.31
C ARG A 369 -9.72 13.80 -18.58
N THR A 370 -9.36 14.34 -19.75
CA THR A 370 -9.70 15.71 -20.13
C THR A 370 -10.90 15.80 -21.05
N ASN A 371 -11.47 14.68 -21.49
CA ASN A 371 -12.54 14.64 -22.49
C ASN A 371 -12.18 15.45 -23.75
N TYR A 372 -10.91 15.36 -24.18
CA TYR A 372 -10.31 16.13 -25.30
C TYR A 372 -10.33 17.66 -25.14
N GLN A 373 -10.60 18.17 -23.94
CA GLN A 373 -10.49 19.59 -23.62
C GLN A 373 -9.05 19.96 -23.22
N PRO A 374 -8.69 21.26 -23.22
CA PRO A 374 -7.41 21.69 -22.68
C PRO A 374 -7.25 21.25 -21.21
N ALA A 375 -6.09 20.71 -20.83
CA ALA A 375 -5.82 20.35 -19.42
C ALA A 375 -5.66 21.56 -18.48
N GLY A 376 -5.40 22.76 -19.02
CA GLY A 376 -5.20 23.97 -18.22
C GLY A 376 -3.98 23.90 -17.32
N ILE A 377 -2.90 23.27 -17.79
CA ILE A 377 -1.64 23.02 -17.07
C ILE A 377 -1.09 24.26 -16.36
N GLN A 378 -1.27 25.46 -16.93
CA GLN A 378 -0.85 26.72 -16.32
C GLN A 378 -1.51 26.97 -14.95
N TYR A 379 -2.79 26.63 -14.79
CA TYR A 379 -3.51 26.80 -13.54
C TYR A 379 -3.01 25.79 -12.51
N TRP A 380 -2.92 24.52 -12.89
CA TRP A 380 -2.41 23.46 -12.02
C TRP A 380 -0.96 23.71 -11.57
N ARG A 381 -0.11 24.21 -12.46
CA ARG A 381 1.26 24.63 -12.11
C ARG A 381 1.25 25.75 -11.07
N GLY A 382 0.42 26.77 -11.28
CA GLY A 382 0.24 27.87 -10.34
C GLY A 382 -0.24 27.37 -8.97
N LEU A 383 -1.22 26.48 -8.94
CA LEU A 383 -1.73 25.84 -7.73
C LEU A 383 -0.63 25.07 -6.99
N CYS A 384 0.01 24.11 -7.69
CA CYS A 384 1.01 23.23 -7.10
C CYS A 384 2.19 23.99 -6.49
N SER A 385 2.62 25.07 -7.14
CA SER A 385 3.72 25.92 -6.64
C SER A 385 3.46 26.56 -5.28
N LYS A 386 2.19 26.70 -4.87
CA LYS A 386 1.81 27.31 -3.58
C LYS A 386 1.93 26.34 -2.40
N PHE A 387 2.02 25.04 -2.63
CA PHE A 387 2.00 24.02 -1.57
C PHE A 387 3.39 23.46 -1.29
N ASN A 388 3.67 23.17 -0.01
CA ASN A 388 4.95 22.57 0.40
C ASN A 388 5.13 21.13 -0.11
N LYS A 389 4.04 20.40 -0.32
CA LYS A 389 4.06 19.08 -0.95
C LYS A 389 2.76 18.89 -1.72
N THR A 390 2.87 18.30 -2.91
CA THR A 390 1.75 18.01 -3.81
C THR A 390 1.81 16.55 -4.19
N ILE A 391 0.68 15.85 -4.09
CA ILE A 391 0.56 14.42 -4.34
C ILE A 391 -0.64 14.23 -5.26
N PHE A 392 -0.47 13.44 -6.31
CA PHE A 392 -1.56 13.00 -7.17
C PHE A 392 -1.77 11.50 -7.02
N LEU A 393 -3.02 11.09 -6.81
CA LEU A 393 -3.44 9.68 -6.73
C LEU A 393 -4.35 9.38 -7.91
N ASN A 394 -3.89 8.53 -8.83
CA ASN A 394 -4.67 8.10 -9.97
C ASN A 394 -5.26 6.71 -9.71
N PRO A 395 -6.60 6.55 -9.70
CA PRO A 395 -7.23 5.24 -9.52
C PRO A 395 -7.10 4.32 -10.74
N GLU A 396 -6.75 4.86 -11.92
CA GLU A 396 -6.50 4.05 -13.10
C GLU A 396 -5.12 3.39 -13.09
N PRO A 397 -5.00 2.16 -13.63
CA PRO A 397 -3.74 1.45 -13.70
C PRO A 397 -2.75 2.15 -14.65
N ILE A 398 -1.45 2.08 -14.33
CA ILE A 398 -0.38 2.76 -15.09
C ILE A 398 -0.42 2.41 -16.59
N GLU A 399 -0.81 1.18 -16.94
CA GLU A 399 -0.88 0.75 -18.35
C GLU A 399 -1.87 1.60 -19.16
N ARG A 400 -2.91 2.15 -18.52
CA ARG A 400 -3.92 3.01 -19.15
C ARG A 400 -3.54 4.49 -19.16
N TRP A 401 -2.47 4.89 -18.47
CA TRP A 401 -2.07 6.30 -18.43
C TRP A 401 -1.65 6.77 -19.81
N ASN A 402 -2.13 7.94 -20.23
CA ASN A 402 -1.90 8.51 -21.56
C ASN A 402 -2.53 7.72 -22.72
N GLN A 403 -3.47 6.82 -22.43
CA GLN A 403 -4.36 6.26 -23.44
C GLN A 403 -5.59 7.17 -23.61
N ASP A 404 -6.16 7.17 -24.82
CA ASP A 404 -7.31 7.98 -25.21
C ASP A 404 -7.16 9.48 -24.87
N ASP A 405 -7.99 9.99 -23.96
CA ASP A 405 -8.05 11.39 -23.54
C ASP A 405 -7.33 11.67 -22.20
N SER A 406 -6.62 10.67 -21.67
CA SER A 406 -5.80 10.78 -20.47
C SER A 406 -4.55 11.63 -20.75
N GLN A 407 -4.31 12.67 -19.95
CA GLN A 407 -3.15 13.57 -20.11
C GLN A 407 -2.16 13.49 -18.93
N VAL A 408 -1.99 12.31 -18.34
CA VAL A 408 -1.12 12.10 -17.16
C VAL A 408 0.29 12.65 -17.36
N LYS A 409 0.88 12.51 -18.55
CA LYS A 409 2.23 13.02 -18.89
C LYS A 409 2.37 14.53 -18.71
N ASP A 410 1.28 15.28 -18.86
CA ASP A 410 1.28 16.74 -18.76
C ASP A 410 1.09 17.18 -17.30
N PHE A 411 0.34 16.39 -16.51
CA PHE A 411 0.12 16.63 -15.08
C PHE A 411 1.29 16.16 -14.21
N MET A 412 1.87 15.00 -14.50
CA MET A 412 2.88 14.34 -13.66
C MET A 412 4.05 15.25 -13.26
N PRO A 413 4.65 16.07 -14.15
CA PRO A 413 5.76 16.97 -13.80
C PRO A 413 5.37 18.11 -12.83
N LEU A 414 4.07 18.37 -12.64
CA LEU A 414 3.58 19.43 -11.76
C LEU A 414 3.52 19.01 -10.28
N PHE A 415 3.53 17.69 -10.02
CA PHE A 415 3.38 17.13 -8.68
C PHE A 415 4.72 16.63 -8.16
N HIS A 416 4.94 16.76 -6.84
CA HIS A 416 6.14 16.18 -6.21
C HIS A 416 6.08 14.64 -6.23
N TYR A 417 4.87 14.09 -6.14
CA TYR A 417 4.63 12.66 -6.19
C TYR A 417 3.36 12.36 -6.99
N PHE A 418 3.42 11.33 -7.82
CA PHE A 418 2.31 10.87 -8.64
C PHE A 418 2.25 9.34 -8.53
N PHE A 419 1.14 8.79 -8.05
CA PHE A 419 1.02 7.37 -7.76
C PHE A 419 -0.26 6.77 -8.35
N GLU A 420 -0.16 5.51 -8.79
CA GLU A 420 -1.32 4.64 -8.98
C GLU A 420 -1.90 4.25 -7.61
N CYS A 421 -3.23 4.35 -7.46
CA CYS A 421 -3.95 4.05 -6.23
C CYS A 421 -5.33 3.44 -6.52
N ARG A 422 -5.34 2.20 -7.02
CA ARG A 422 -6.54 1.42 -7.35
C ARG A 422 -7.00 0.47 -6.25
N ASN A 423 -6.14 0.16 -5.28
CA ASN A 423 -6.43 -0.78 -4.19
C ASN A 423 -5.85 -0.32 -2.84
N ILE A 424 -6.27 -1.01 -1.77
CA ILE A 424 -5.86 -0.66 -0.40
C ILE A 424 -4.36 -0.88 -0.21
N ASN A 425 -3.81 -1.96 -0.77
CA ASN A 425 -2.38 -2.25 -0.65
C ASN A 425 -1.51 -1.09 -1.19
N GLN A 426 -1.85 -0.55 -2.36
CA GLN A 426 -1.18 0.62 -2.93
C GLN A 426 -1.32 1.84 -2.03
N LEU A 427 -2.52 2.10 -1.52
CA LEU A 427 -2.76 3.20 -0.58
C LEU A 427 -1.91 3.06 0.70
N GLU A 428 -1.81 1.86 1.27
CA GLU A 428 -0.97 1.58 2.44
C GLU A 428 0.51 1.83 2.16
N LYS A 429 1.00 1.37 1.01
CA LYS A 429 2.38 1.61 0.56
C LYS A 429 2.66 3.10 0.38
N ILE A 430 1.77 3.84 -0.27
CA ILE A 430 1.88 5.29 -0.47
C ILE A 430 1.92 6.02 0.88
N ILE A 431 1.00 5.68 1.79
CA ILE A 431 0.98 6.23 3.14
C ILE A 431 2.30 5.95 3.88
N SER A 432 2.81 4.73 3.78
CA SER A 432 4.06 4.33 4.43
C SER A 432 5.29 5.05 3.87
N PHE A 433 5.28 5.36 2.56
CA PHE A 433 6.34 6.07 1.87
C PHE A 433 6.36 7.56 2.22
N LEU A 434 5.19 8.19 2.30
CA LEU A 434 5.06 9.64 2.52
C LEU A 434 5.41 10.09 3.95
N LEU A 435 5.42 9.17 4.91
CA LEU A 435 5.50 9.45 6.35
C LEU A 435 6.75 8.83 7.00
#